data_AF-A0A1V5KQQ9-F1
#
_entry.id   AF-A0A1V5KQQ9-F1
#
_cell.length_a   1.000
_cell.length_b   1.000
_cell.length_c   1.000
_cell.angle_alpha   90.00
_cell.angle_beta   90.00
_cell.angle_gamma   90.00
#
_symmetry.space_group_name_H-M   'P 1'
#
loop_
_entity.id
_entity.type
_entity.pdbx_description
1 polymer ?
#
loop_
_entity_poly.entity_id
_entity_poly.type
_entity_poly.pdbx_seq_one_letter_code
_entity_poly.pdbx_strand_id
1 'polypeptide(L)'
;MAALLSANYFLLFLIISLGLIVGHIKVRGVSLDVSAVIFVALFFGHLGYRLPAEIQTIGLLLFIFTIGIQAGPGFFDFFRRKEITLFVPALLVISIAFILTTALAYFFHLDRAIACGLFTGALTSTPGLAAAIEVTHSPLTSIGYGIAYPLAVLSVVLLLRLLPRLQRIDLAAAEHEYRQSMARVYPAILNKNFVVANSNVTGKTIGELNIRSMTGATISRLLHGGHAMTPTPESRLYPGDLVKAVGNEDALEKIAVLLGPATGAEIPLSSGYDVQWILVTRKQVVNKSLAELNLLANYNATVTRIRRSGVDLSPNPSSTLRFGDKLMVACDVDNMAQVAGLLGNNVKRLSETDFLPIFLGITLGVLVGRMRIPFVGGLSFQPGLTGGVLATALLLGWLGKTGPIIWSLSSTGNQVLRHLGLLLFLSSVGTEAGDHLDSHGTGHLADRQTGPHQFSQPSRRLDRRHDQHPGPGYGGFHDRVRCTTDRLRCGLPAGISA
;
A
#
# COMPACT_ATOMS: atom_id res chain seq x y z
N MET A 1 -0.51 -36.67 17.71
CA MET A 1 -1.33 -35.52 17.26
C MET A 1 -1.09 -34.28 18.13
N ALA A 2 -1.24 -34.37 19.46
CA ALA A 2 -0.94 -33.25 20.38
C ALA A 2 0.49 -32.69 20.27
N ALA A 3 1.51 -33.55 20.15
CA ALA A 3 2.91 -33.12 19.99
C ALA A 3 3.22 -32.37 18.67
N LEU A 4 2.36 -32.53 17.65
CA LEU A 4 2.48 -31.83 16.37
C LEU A 4 1.78 -30.46 16.43
N LEU A 5 0.67 -30.38 17.18
CA LEU A 5 -0.06 -29.15 17.46
C LEU A 5 0.66 -28.20 18.43
N SER A 6 1.56 -28.71 19.27
CA SER A 6 2.45 -27.90 20.12
C SER A 6 3.61 -27.25 19.35
N ALA A 7 3.85 -27.65 18.11
CA ALA A 7 4.87 -27.01 17.29
C ALA A 7 4.30 -25.69 16.71
N ASN A 8 4.75 -24.55 17.23
CA ASN A 8 4.24 -23.22 16.88
C ASN A 8 4.18 -22.95 15.36
N TYR A 9 5.16 -23.44 14.60
CA TYR A 9 5.16 -23.31 13.13
C TYR A 9 4.04 -24.13 12.48
N PHE A 10 3.82 -25.37 12.92
CA PHE A 10 2.74 -26.20 12.39
C PHE A 10 1.38 -25.60 12.72
N LEU A 11 1.19 -25.19 13.98
CA LEU A 11 -0.03 -24.51 14.42
C LEU A 11 -0.32 -23.25 13.60
N LEU A 12 0.70 -22.41 13.36
CA LEU A 12 0.58 -21.21 12.53
C LEU A 12 0.06 -21.55 11.13
N PHE A 13 0.75 -22.46 10.42
CA PHE A 13 0.36 -22.83 9.06
C PHE A 13 -1.00 -23.54 9.01
N LEU A 14 -1.35 -24.31 10.03
CA LEU A 14 -2.66 -24.96 10.15
C LEU A 14 -3.78 -23.93 10.31
N ILE A 15 -3.63 -22.99 11.25
CA ILE A 15 -4.61 -21.92 11.49
C ILE A 15 -4.80 -21.08 10.23
N ILE A 16 -3.71 -20.65 9.58
CA ILE A 16 -3.77 -19.86 8.35
C ILE A 16 -4.45 -20.66 7.22
N SER A 17 -4.08 -21.92 7.02
CA SER A 17 -4.64 -22.75 5.95
C SER A 17 -6.14 -22.98 6.16
N LEU A 18 -6.55 -23.37 7.37
CA LEU A 18 -7.97 -23.55 7.71
C LEU A 18 -8.74 -22.24 7.62
N GLY A 19 -8.16 -21.14 8.11
CA GLY A 19 -8.77 -19.82 8.04
C GLY A 19 -9.00 -19.36 6.60
N LEU A 20 -8.04 -19.56 5.69
CA LEU A 20 -8.21 -19.25 4.27
C LEU A 20 -9.26 -20.14 3.59
N ILE A 21 -9.28 -21.45 3.90
CA ILE A 21 -10.30 -22.37 3.40
C ILE A 21 -11.70 -21.89 3.82
N VAL A 22 -11.88 -21.59 5.10
CA VAL A 22 -13.15 -21.07 5.64
C VAL A 22 -13.48 -19.70 5.05
N GLY A 23 -12.49 -18.83 4.86
CA GLY A 23 -12.64 -17.49 4.29
C GLY A 23 -13.17 -17.48 2.86
N HIS A 24 -12.84 -18.51 2.07
CA HIS A 24 -13.33 -18.66 0.69
C HIS A 24 -14.76 -19.22 0.59
N ILE A 25 -15.33 -19.76 1.67
CA ILE A 25 -16.70 -20.25 1.68
C ILE A 25 -17.65 -19.05 1.54
N LYS A 26 -18.44 -19.04 0.46
CA LYS A 26 -19.42 -17.98 0.19
C LYS A 26 -20.77 -18.36 0.78
N VAL A 27 -21.26 -17.55 1.72
CA VAL A 27 -22.63 -17.67 2.25
C VAL A 27 -23.46 -16.51 1.69
N ARG A 28 -24.51 -16.80 0.93
CA ARG A 28 -25.40 -15.79 0.30
C ARG A 28 -24.66 -14.70 -0.51
N GLY A 29 -23.55 -15.09 -1.14
CA GLY A 29 -22.71 -14.21 -1.96
C GLY A 29 -21.78 -13.28 -1.16
N VAL A 30 -21.62 -13.50 0.14
CA VAL A 30 -20.64 -12.81 1.01
C VAL A 30 -19.59 -13.82 1.49
N SER A 31 -18.32 -13.43 1.48
CA SER A 31 -17.19 -14.22 1.99
C SER A 31 -16.50 -13.45 3.11
N LEU A 32 -15.95 -14.16 4.10
CA LEU A 32 -15.21 -13.57 5.22
C LEU A 32 -13.76 -13.22 4.85
N ASP A 33 -13.24 -13.78 3.75
CA ASP A 33 -11.88 -13.53 3.24
C ASP A 33 -10.80 -13.79 4.32
N VAL A 34 -9.67 -13.08 4.29
CA VAL A 34 -8.57 -13.16 5.25
C VAL A 34 -9.02 -13.04 6.72
N SER A 35 -10.14 -12.36 6.97
CA SER A 35 -10.66 -12.17 8.33
C SER A 35 -11.18 -13.46 8.97
N ALA A 36 -11.47 -14.51 8.20
CA ALA A 36 -11.80 -15.83 8.74
C ALA A 36 -10.68 -16.42 9.62
N VAL A 37 -9.43 -16.01 9.37
CA VAL A 37 -8.25 -16.47 10.11
C VAL A 37 -8.32 -16.10 11.59
N ILE A 38 -8.86 -14.92 11.95
CA ILE A 38 -8.98 -14.53 13.37
C ILE A 38 -9.96 -15.43 14.12
N PHE A 39 -11.03 -15.91 13.48
CA PHE A 39 -12.04 -16.79 14.11
C PHE A 39 -11.51 -18.20 14.30
N VAL A 40 -10.80 -18.73 13.29
CA VAL A 40 -10.12 -20.01 13.43
C VAL A 40 -9.05 -19.93 14.51
N ALA A 41 -8.25 -18.86 14.52
CA ALA A 41 -7.25 -18.62 15.56
C ALA A 41 -7.87 -18.51 16.96
N LEU A 42 -9.00 -17.81 17.09
CA LEU A 42 -9.76 -17.71 18.35
C LEU A 42 -10.26 -19.07 18.81
N PHE A 43 -10.74 -19.92 17.90
CA PHE A 43 -11.13 -21.29 18.24
C PHE A 43 -9.95 -22.12 18.75
N PHE A 44 -8.79 -22.08 18.07
CA PHE A 44 -7.59 -22.77 18.54
C PHE A 44 -7.05 -22.20 19.85
N GLY A 45 -7.15 -20.88 20.05
CA GLY A 45 -6.84 -20.21 21.31
C GLY A 45 -7.71 -20.68 22.46
N HIS A 46 -9.02 -20.80 22.22
CA HIS A 46 -9.98 -21.36 23.19
C HIS A 46 -9.66 -22.82 23.53
N LEU A 47 -9.04 -23.59 22.63
CA LEU A 47 -8.53 -24.93 22.93
C LEU A 47 -7.18 -24.93 23.70
N GLY A 48 -6.67 -23.76 24.10
CA GLY A 48 -5.42 -23.59 24.84
C GLY A 48 -4.15 -23.53 23.99
N TYR A 49 -4.26 -23.42 22.65
CA TYR A 49 -3.10 -23.28 21.78
C TYR A 49 -2.74 -21.81 21.56
N ARG A 50 -1.52 -21.41 21.96
CA ARG A 50 -1.01 -20.04 21.78
C ARG A 50 0.13 -19.97 20.78
N LEU A 51 0.08 -18.98 19.89
CA LEU A 51 1.22 -18.59 19.05
C LEU A 51 2.12 -17.56 19.77
N PRO A 52 3.43 -17.54 19.49
CA PRO A 52 4.35 -16.55 20.04
C PRO A 52 4.05 -15.11 19.59
N ALA A 53 4.17 -14.15 20.52
CA ALA A 53 3.92 -12.72 20.27
C ALA A 53 4.91 -12.08 19.26
N GLU A 54 6.05 -12.73 19.01
CA GLU A 54 6.98 -12.31 17.96
C GLU A 54 6.34 -12.42 16.57
N ILE A 55 5.50 -13.43 16.34
CA ILE A 55 4.80 -13.61 15.06
C ILE A 55 3.80 -12.47 14.84
N GLN A 56 3.06 -12.11 15.90
CA GLN A 56 2.18 -10.93 15.90
C GLN A 56 2.94 -9.67 15.51
N THR A 57 4.07 -9.42 16.18
CA THR A 57 4.86 -8.20 15.97
C THR A 57 5.45 -8.14 14.56
N ILE A 58 6.02 -9.24 14.07
CA ILE A 58 6.58 -9.32 12.70
C ILE A 58 5.47 -9.12 11.67
N GLY A 59 4.35 -9.84 11.82
CA GLY A 59 3.20 -9.70 10.93
C GLY A 59 2.68 -8.28 10.88
N LEU A 60 2.57 -7.66 12.05
CA LEU A 60 2.11 -6.29 12.20
C LEU A 60 3.02 -5.29 11.48
N LEU A 61 4.33 -5.38 11.71
CA LEU A 61 5.33 -4.49 11.11
C LEU A 61 5.29 -4.55 9.58
N LEU A 62 5.23 -5.77 9.02
CA LEU A 62 5.12 -5.97 7.56
C LEU A 62 3.82 -5.39 7.01
N PHE A 63 2.70 -5.62 7.70
CA PHE A 63 1.40 -5.11 7.31
C PHE A 63 1.31 -3.58 7.33
N ILE A 64 1.74 -2.93 8.42
CA ILE A 64 1.71 -1.47 8.54
C ILE A 64 2.65 -0.81 7.53
N PHE A 65 3.86 -1.36 7.37
CA PHE A 65 4.85 -0.79 6.47
C PHE A 65 4.36 -0.77 5.02
N THR A 66 3.75 -1.87 4.56
CA THR A 66 3.18 -1.96 3.20
C THR A 66 2.01 -0.99 2.98
N ILE A 67 1.18 -0.75 4.00
CA ILE A 67 0.14 0.28 3.95
C ILE A 67 0.75 1.67 3.84
N GLY A 68 1.75 1.98 4.65
CA GLY A 68 2.40 3.29 4.65
C GLY A 68 3.11 3.60 3.33
N ILE A 69 3.89 2.66 2.78
CA ILE A 69 4.56 2.82 1.48
C ILE A 69 3.55 3.00 0.35
N GLN A 70 2.43 2.26 0.38
CA GLN A 70 1.39 2.37 -0.64
C GLN A 70 0.66 3.72 -0.58
N ALA A 71 0.40 4.23 0.63
CA ALA A 71 -0.31 5.49 0.84
C ALA A 71 0.58 6.74 0.64
N GLY A 72 1.90 6.63 0.86
CA GLY A 72 2.84 7.74 0.83
C GLY A 72 2.73 8.66 -0.40
N PRO A 73 2.77 8.14 -1.65
CA PRO A 73 2.70 8.97 -2.86
C PRO A 73 1.40 9.76 -3.06
N GLY A 74 0.31 9.40 -2.36
CA GLY A 74 -0.97 10.09 -2.43
C GLY A 74 -1.28 10.93 -1.20
N PHE A 75 -0.74 10.55 -0.04
CA PHE A 75 -1.09 11.14 1.26
C PHE A 75 -0.80 12.65 1.32
N PHE A 76 0.38 13.10 0.88
CA PHE A 76 0.73 14.54 0.92
C PHE A 76 0.19 15.31 -0.28
N ASP A 77 0.01 14.66 -1.43
CA ASP A 77 -0.61 15.28 -2.61
C ASP A 77 -2.06 15.68 -2.32
N PHE A 78 -2.76 14.89 -1.50
CA PHE A 78 -4.11 15.14 -1.02
C PHE A 78 -4.25 16.47 -0.23
N PHE A 79 -3.21 16.89 0.50
CA PHE A 79 -3.22 18.19 1.20
C PHE A 79 -2.93 19.38 0.27
N ARG A 80 -2.30 19.15 -0.90
CA ARG A 80 -1.89 20.20 -1.84
C ARG A 80 -2.95 20.50 -2.90
N ARG A 81 -3.69 19.50 -3.34
CA ARG A 81 -4.86 19.66 -4.22
C ARG A 81 -6.05 20.00 -3.30
N LYS A 82 -7.00 20.84 -3.72
CA LYS A 82 -8.18 21.25 -2.91
C LYS A 82 -9.15 20.08 -2.60
N GLU A 83 -8.65 18.90 -2.30
CA GLU A 83 -9.34 17.63 -2.04
C GLU A 83 -9.72 17.46 -0.55
N ILE A 84 -9.57 18.53 0.26
CA ILE A 84 -10.05 18.62 1.65
C ILE A 84 -11.55 18.25 1.75
N THR A 85 -12.31 18.35 0.66
CA THR A 85 -13.70 17.92 0.56
C THR A 85 -13.95 16.48 1.04
N LEU A 86 -12.98 15.56 0.91
CA LEU A 86 -13.09 14.20 1.44
C LEU A 86 -12.50 14.04 2.86
N PHE A 87 -11.64 14.96 3.29
CA PHE A 87 -11.02 14.92 4.62
C PHE A 87 -12.02 15.22 5.72
N VAL A 88 -12.80 16.29 5.55
CA VAL A 88 -13.81 16.75 6.51
C VAL A 88 -14.85 15.66 6.81
N PRO A 89 -15.52 15.03 5.81
CA PRO A 89 -16.46 13.96 6.09
C PRO A 89 -15.80 12.74 6.72
N ALA A 90 -14.56 12.38 6.33
CA ALA A 90 -13.84 11.27 6.97
C ALA A 90 -13.58 11.55 8.47
N LEU A 91 -13.08 12.75 8.79
CA LEU A 91 -12.84 13.19 10.17
C LEU A 91 -14.13 13.21 10.99
N LEU A 92 -15.23 13.67 10.38
CA LEU A 92 -16.55 13.70 11.01
C LEU A 92 -17.04 12.28 11.35
N VAL A 93 -16.94 11.33 10.40
CA VAL A 93 -17.32 9.92 10.64
C VAL A 93 -16.48 9.30 11.76
N ILE A 94 -15.16 9.50 11.75
CA ILE A 94 -14.25 8.99 12.80
C ILE A 94 -14.61 9.60 14.16
N SER A 95 -14.88 10.91 14.20
CA SER A 95 -15.23 11.62 15.43
C SER A 95 -16.57 11.14 16.00
N ILE A 96 -17.58 10.96 15.16
CA ILE A 96 -18.88 10.41 15.55
C ILE A 96 -18.71 8.99 16.09
N ALA A 97 -17.97 8.13 15.40
CA ALA A 97 -17.70 6.78 15.86
C ALA A 97 -16.97 6.77 17.21
N PHE A 98 -16.02 7.68 17.42
CA PHE A 98 -15.29 7.81 18.69
C PHE A 98 -16.21 8.26 19.83
N ILE A 99 -17.02 9.29 19.61
CA ILE A 99 -17.97 9.80 20.60
C ILE A 99 -18.99 8.72 20.95
N LEU A 100 -19.59 8.07 19.95
CA LEU A 100 -20.56 6.99 20.16
C LEU A 100 -19.95 5.82 20.92
N THR A 101 -18.77 5.36 20.53
CA THR A 101 -18.12 4.23 21.20
C THR A 101 -17.78 4.58 22.65
N THR A 102 -17.30 5.79 22.90
CA THR A 102 -17.00 6.26 24.26
C THR A 102 -18.26 6.42 25.11
N ALA A 103 -19.33 6.98 24.54
CA ALA A 103 -20.62 7.14 25.22
C ALA A 103 -21.23 5.78 25.58
N LEU A 104 -21.24 4.83 24.64
CA LEU A 104 -21.72 3.47 24.89
C LEU A 104 -20.84 2.74 25.91
N ALA A 105 -19.51 2.87 25.82
CA ALA A 105 -18.61 2.27 26.79
C ALA A 105 -18.84 2.81 28.20
N TYR A 106 -19.09 4.11 28.34
CA TYR A 106 -19.45 4.71 29.62
C TYR A 106 -20.80 4.22 30.14
N PHE A 107 -21.83 4.19 29.28
CA PHE A 107 -23.21 3.84 29.67
C PHE A 107 -23.36 2.36 30.04
N PHE A 108 -22.66 1.47 29.33
CA PHE A 108 -22.67 0.02 29.57
C PHE A 108 -21.52 -0.45 30.46
N HIS A 109 -20.72 0.47 31.02
CA HIS A 109 -19.54 0.18 31.84
C HIS A 109 -18.58 -0.84 31.20
N LEU A 110 -18.34 -0.69 29.90
CA LEU A 110 -17.44 -1.57 29.16
C LEU A 110 -15.99 -1.27 29.50
N ASP A 111 -15.18 -2.33 29.49
CA ASP A 111 -13.73 -2.20 29.61
C ASP A 111 -13.16 -1.37 28.45
N ARG A 112 -12.17 -0.51 28.77
CA ARG A 112 -11.58 0.42 27.78
C ARG A 112 -10.92 -0.32 26.63
N ALA A 113 -10.28 -1.47 26.90
CA ALA A 113 -9.64 -2.27 25.87
C ALA A 113 -10.68 -2.88 24.93
N ILE A 114 -11.80 -3.39 25.44
CA ILE A 114 -12.94 -3.86 24.62
C ILE A 114 -13.49 -2.71 23.78
N ALA A 115 -13.70 -1.53 24.36
CA ALA A 115 -14.21 -0.35 23.65
C ALA A 115 -13.29 0.08 22.50
N CYS A 116 -11.97 0.10 22.70
CA CYS A 116 -11.01 0.36 21.63
C CYS A 116 -11.07 -0.71 20.52
N GLY A 117 -11.28 -1.98 20.89
CA GLY A 117 -11.51 -3.08 19.96
C GLY A 117 -12.78 -2.87 19.13
N LEU A 118 -13.90 -2.54 19.78
CA LEU A 118 -15.18 -2.27 19.12
C LEU A 118 -15.07 -1.08 18.17
N PHE A 119 -14.40 0.01 18.58
CA PHE A 119 -14.17 1.18 17.74
C PHE A 119 -13.40 0.83 16.46
N THR A 120 -12.28 0.12 16.60
CA THR A 120 -11.42 -0.26 15.46
C THR A 120 -12.07 -1.31 14.57
N GLY A 121 -12.87 -2.22 15.15
CA GLY A 121 -13.64 -3.23 14.42
C GLY A 121 -14.81 -2.61 13.65
N ALA A 122 -15.54 -1.67 14.25
CA ALA A 122 -16.64 -0.95 13.61
C ALA A 122 -16.16 -0.11 12.42
N LEU A 123 -14.98 0.51 12.54
CA LEU A 123 -14.31 1.22 11.44
C LEU A 123 -13.56 0.29 10.48
N THR A 124 -13.59 -1.03 10.69
CA THR A 124 -12.87 -2.03 9.90
C THR A 124 -11.37 -1.73 9.74
N SER A 125 -10.78 -1.07 10.73
CA SER A 125 -9.40 -0.55 10.68
C SER A 125 -8.44 -1.47 11.40
N THR A 126 -7.87 -2.43 10.69
CA THR A 126 -6.83 -3.33 11.24
C THR A 126 -5.56 -2.59 11.72
N PRO A 127 -5.06 -1.54 11.03
CA PRO A 127 -3.98 -0.72 11.59
C PRO A 127 -4.39 -0.01 12.89
N GLY A 128 -5.66 0.40 13.00
CA GLY A 128 -6.24 0.94 14.22
C GLY A 128 -6.26 -0.08 15.36
N LEU A 129 -6.65 -1.33 15.07
CA LEU A 129 -6.59 -2.44 16.03
C LEU A 129 -5.17 -2.61 16.58
N ALA A 130 -4.19 -2.62 15.70
CA ALA A 130 -2.80 -2.79 16.13
C ALA A 130 -2.31 -1.67 17.05
N ALA A 131 -2.62 -0.41 16.70
CA ALA A 131 -2.34 0.72 17.56
C ALA A 131 -3.05 0.59 18.93
N ALA A 132 -4.29 0.11 18.92
CA ALA A 132 -5.05 -0.13 20.14
C ALA A 132 -4.45 -1.25 21.00
N ILE A 133 -4.04 -2.38 20.42
CA ILE A 133 -3.38 -3.48 21.14
C ILE A 133 -2.06 -2.99 21.75
N GLU A 134 -1.29 -2.21 20.99
CA GLU A 134 -0.01 -1.68 21.46
C GLU A 134 -0.17 -0.75 22.67
N VAL A 135 -1.23 0.06 22.72
CA VAL A 135 -1.48 0.99 23.82
C VAL A 135 -2.15 0.31 25.01
N THR A 136 -3.08 -0.61 24.76
CA THR A 136 -3.88 -1.26 25.82
C THR A 136 -3.18 -2.45 26.45
N HIS A 137 -2.23 -3.08 25.74
CA HIS A 137 -1.56 -4.33 26.13
C HIS A 137 -2.54 -5.43 26.57
N SER A 138 -3.75 -5.43 25.99
CA SER A 138 -4.84 -6.29 26.45
C SER A 138 -5.43 -7.10 25.29
N PRO A 139 -5.61 -8.41 25.48
CA PRO A 139 -6.24 -9.30 24.48
C PRO A 139 -7.73 -8.98 24.31
N LEU A 140 -8.35 -8.28 25.27
CA LEU A 140 -9.73 -7.83 25.20
C LEU A 140 -9.99 -6.91 24.00
N THR A 141 -8.99 -6.16 23.55
CA THR A 141 -9.10 -5.33 22.34
C THR A 141 -9.30 -6.18 21.09
N SER A 142 -8.59 -7.30 20.99
CA SER A 142 -8.72 -8.25 19.89
C SER A 142 -10.09 -8.92 19.87
N ILE A 143 -10.62 -9.25 21.06
CA ILE A 143 -11.98 -9.78 21.23
C ILE A 143 -13.01 -8.75 20.76
N GLY A 144 -12.91 -7.50 21.22
CA GLY A 144 -13.81 -6.41 20.81
C GLY A 144 -13.80 -6.20 19.29
N TYR A 145 -12.63 -6.23 18.66
CA TYR A 145 -12.51 -6.15 17.21
C TYR A 145 -13.17 -7.33 16.51
N GLY A 146 -12.92 -8.56 16.99
CA GLY A 146 -13.50 -9.78 16.43
C GLY A 146 -15.04 -9.80 16.48
N ILE A 147 -15.65 -9.16 17.48
CA ILE A 147 -17.10 -9.02 17.59
C ILE A 147 -17.64 -7.96 16.61
N ALA A 148 -17.04 -6.77 16.59
CA ALA A 148 -17.55 -5.66 15.79
C ALA A 148 -17.30 -5.83 14.28
N TYR A 149 -16.18 -6.45 13.89
CA TYR A 149 -15.76 -6.51 12.49
C TYR A 149 -16.75 -7.22 11.54
N PRO A 150 -17.25 -8.45 11.82
CA PRO A 150 -18.23 -9.10 10.95
C PRO A 150 -19.53 -8.31 10.85
N LEU A 151 -20.00 -7.76 11.97
CA LEU A 151 -21.21 -6.94 12.00
C LEU A 151 -21.03 -5.67 11.17
N ALA A 152 -19.87 -5.03 11.23
CA ALA A 152 -19.55 -3.86 10.41
C ALA A 152 -19.53 -4.20 8.92
N VAL A 153 -18.82 -5.26 8.51
CA VAL A 153 -18.75 -5.69 7.11
C VAL A 153 -20.14 -6.06 6.58
N LEU A 154 -20.92 -6.85 7.33
CA LEU A 154 -22.29 -7.20 6.97
C LEU A 154 -23.19 -5.97 6.85
N SER A 155 -23.08 -5.03 7.79
CA SER A 155 -23.86 -3.79 7.78
C SER A 155 -23.53 -2.92 6.58
N VAL A 156 -22.24 -2.76 6.24
CA VAL A 156 -21.79 -1.99 5.07
C VAL A 156 -22.27 -2.65 3.78
N VAL A 157 -22.13 -3.97 3.64
CA VAL A 157 -22.61 -4.70 2.46
C VAL A 157 -24.14 -4.60 2.31
N LEU A 158 -24.87 -4.74 3.41
CA LEU A 158 -26.32 -4.60 3.41
C LEU A 158 -26.74 -3.16 3.05
N LEU A 159 -26.09 -2.16 3.64
CA LEU A 159 -26.35 -0.75 3.35
C LEU A 159 -26.07 -0.44 1.89
N LEU A 160 -24.94 -0.88 1.32
CA LEU A 160 -24.62 -0.68 -0.11
C LEU A 160 -25.63 -1.36 -1.05
N ARG A 161 -26.25 -2.47 -0.64
CA ARG A 161 -27.32 -3.13 -1.40
C ARG A 161 -28.69 -2.47 -1.22
N LEU A 162 -28.94 -1.85 -0.07
CA LEU A 162 -30.22 -1.22 0.26
C LEU A 162 -30.28 0.24 -0.20
N LEU A 163 -29.17 0.97 -0.13
CA LEU A 163 -29.09 2.40 -0.44
C LEU A 163 -29.63 2.76 -1.82
N PRO A 164 -29.29 2.03 -2.92
CA PRO A 164 -29.84 2.33 -4.23
C PRO A 164 -31.35 2.10 -4.31
N ARG A 165 -31.85 1.05 -3.63
CA ARG A 165 -33.29 0.78 -3.55
C ARG A 165 -34.02 1.86 -2.76
N LEU A 166 -33.44 2.31 -1.65
CA LEU A 166 -34.00 3.35 -0.80
C LEU A 166 -34.05 4.71 -1.53
N GLN A 167 -32.98 5.05 -2.25
CA GLN A 167 -32.89 6.28 -3.03
C GLN A 167 -33.59 6.19 -4.40
N ARG A 168 -34.17 5.03 -4.74
CA ARG A 168 -34.77 4.73 -6.05
C ARG A 168 -33.82 5.04 -7.22
N ILE A 169 -32.53 4.83 -7.02
CA ILE A 169 -31.50 5.02 -8.04
C ILE A 169 -31.39 3.73 -8.83
N ASP A 170 -31.59 3.83 -10.15
CA ASP A 170 -31.23 2.76 -11.07
C ASP A 170 -29.71 2.67 -11.16
N LEU A 171 -29.14 1.58 -10.63
CA LEU A 171 -27.71 1.35 -10.60
C LEU A 171 -27.09 1.34 -12.00
N ALA A 172 -27.81 0.81 -13.00
CA ALA A 172 -27.32 0.74 -14.37
C ALA A 172 -27.27 2.13 -15.00
N ALA A 173 -28.31 2.94 -14.79
CA ALA A 173 -28.33 4.33 -15.25
C ALA A 173 -27.24 5.18 -14.57
N ALA A 174 -27.09 5.06 -13.25
CA ALA A 174 -26.07 5.77 -12.48
C ALA A 174 -24.64 5.33 -12.87
N GLU A 175 -24.41 4.05 -13.16
CA GLU A 175 -23.13 3.57 -13.69
C GLU A 175 -22.82 4.18 -15.06
N HIS A 176 -23.81 4.24 -15.96
CA HIS A 176 -23.64 4.89 -17.26
C HIS A 176 -23.30 6.38 -17.12
N GLU A 177 -23.99 7.12 -16.25
CA GLU A 177 -23.72 8.53 -15.98
C GLU A 177 -22.35 8.74 -15.32
N TYR A 178 -21.97 7.87 -14.37
CA TYR A 178 -20.65 7.89 -13.76
C TYR A 178 -19.54 7.59 -14.79
N ARG A 179 -19.74 6.63 -15.69
CA ARG A 179 -18.80 6.34 -16.79
C ARG A 179 -18.68 7.54 -17.73
N GLN A 180 -19.77 8.22 -18.05
CA GLN A 180 -19.75 9.43 -18.88
C GLN A 180 -19.04 10.61 -18.19
N SER A 181 -19.27 10.83 -16.89
CA SER A 181 -18.58 11.87 -16.13
C SER A 181 -17.10 11.55 -15.90
N MET A 182 -16.74 10.29 -15.66
CA MET A 182 -15.34 9.84 -15.65
C MET A 182 -14.67 10.01 -17.02
N ALA A 183 -15.40 9.77 -18.12
CA ALA A 183 -14.91 10.08 -19.46
C ALA A 183 -14.71 11.59 -19.71
N ARG A 184 -15.24 12.48 -18.86
CA ARG A 184 -14.89 13.93 -18.89
C ARG A 184 -13.62 14.24 -18.09
N VAL A 185 -13.42 13.56 -16.96
CA VAL A 185 -12.27 13.79 -16.06
C VAL A 185 -11.00 13.09 -16.57
N TYR A 186 -11.15 11.87 -17.10
CA TYR A 186 -10.12 11.06 -17.74
C TYR A 186 -10.59 10.67 -19.14
N PRO A 187 -10.62 11.63 -20.08
CA PRO A 187 -11.15 11.35 -21.40
C PRO A 187 -10.34 10.29 -22.13
N ALA A 188 -11.05 9.41 -22.83
CA ALA A 188 -10.44 8.37 -23.62
C ALA A 188 -9.48 8.99 -24.63
N ILE A 189 -8.23 8.54 -24.63
CA ILE A 189 -7.26 8.95 -25.64
C ILE A 189 -7.51 8.11 -26.89
N LEU A 190 -8.15 8.75 -27.86
CA LEU A 190 -8.47 8.20 -29.17
C LEU A 190 -7.37 8.58 -30.17
N ASN A 191 -7.39 7.91 -31.31
CA ASN A 191 -6.63 8.33 -32.48
C ASN A 191 -7.57 8.46 -33.68
N LYS A 192 -7.38 9.51 -34.47
CA LYS A 192 -8.10 9.72 -35.74
C LYS A 192 -7.11 10.25 -36.77
N ASN A 193 -7.35 9.92 -38.03
CA ASN A 193 -6.57 10.43 -39.16
C ASN A 193 -7.34 11.59 -39.77
N PHE A 194 -6.63 12.62 -40.22
CA PHE A 194 -7.19 13.85 -40.77
C PHE A 194 -6.52 14.17 -42.09
N VAL A 195 -7.27 14.75 -43.02
CA VAL A 195 -6.72 15.30 -44.26
C VAL A 195 -6.44 16.77 -44.04
N VAL A 196 -5.23 17.23 -44.39
CA VAL A 196 -4.91 18.65 -44.40
C VAL A 196 -5.63 19.30 -45.59
N ALA A 197 -6.74 19.98 -45.30
CA ALA A 197 -7.56 20.68 -46.29
C ALA A 197 -7.63 22.18 -46.04
N ASN A 198 -7.25 22.65 -44.84
CA ASN A 198 -7.29 24.06 -44.50
C ASN A 198 -6.12 24.82 -45.15
N SER A 199 -6.45 25.83 -45.97
CA SER A 199 -5.45 26.66 -46.65
C SER A 199 -4.60 27.48 -45.68
N ASN A 200 -5.12 27.82 -44.49
CA ASN A 200 -4.42 28.67 -43.50
C ASN A 200 -3.23 27.98 -42.80
N VAL A 201 -3.15 26.65 -42.88
CA VAL A 201 -2.03 25.85 -42.34
C VAL A 201 -1.01 25.46 -43.40
N THR A 202 -1.28 25.77 -44.68
CA THR A 202 -0.40 25.41 -45.80
C THR A 202 0.97 26.06 -45.65
N GLY A 203 2.03 25.24 -45.74
CA GLY A 203 3.42 25.68 -45.69
C GLY A 203 3.90 26.07 -44.30
N LYS A 204 3.05 26.11 -43.28
CA LYS A 204 3.45 26.37 -41.89
C LYS A 204 4.05 25.12 -41.25
N THR A 205 4.95 25.33 -40.32
CA THR A 205 5.54 24.24 -39.54
C THR A 205 4.63 23.82 -38.38
N ILE A 206 4.71 22.58 -37.93
CA ILE A 206 3.95 22.10 -36.76
C ILE A 206 4.27 22.92 -35.50
N GLY A 207 5.51 23.36 -35.35
CA GLY A 207 5.97 24.25 -34.29
C GLY A 207 5.29 25.62 -34.34
N GLU A 208 5.23 26.26 -35.51
CA GLU A 208 4.53 27.54 -35.70
C GLU A 208 3.03 27.45 -35.38
N LEU A 209 2.41 26.33 -35.77
CA LEU A 209 0.99 26.08 -35.54
C LEU A 209 0.65 25.78 -34.08
N ASN A 210 1.65 25.48 -33.23
CA ASN A 210 1.49 25.20 -31.81
C ASN A 210 0.35 24.20 -31.52
N ILE A 211 0.21 23.17 -32.36
CA ILE A 211 -0.97 22.29 -32.43
C ILE A 211 -1.32 21.69 -31.07
N ARG A 212 -0.30 21.26 -30.32
CA ARG A 212 -0.49 20.68 -28.98
C ARG A 212 -1.08 21.68 -27.99
N SER A 213 -0.63 22.93 -28.01
CA SER A 213 -1.12 23.98 -27.11
C SER A 213 -2.53 24.45 -27.50
N MET A 214 -2.80 24.52 -28.81
CA MET A 214 -4.08 24.97 -29.35
C MET A 214 -5.20 23.94 -29.20
N THR A 215 -4.88 22.66 -29.40
CA THR A 215 -5.89 21.59 -29.48
C THR A 215 -5.85 20.66 -28.27
N GLY A 216 -4.69 20.48 -27.64
CA GLY A 216 -4.45 19.42 -26.64
C GLY A 216 -4.13 18.06 -27.26
N ALA A 217 -4.23 17.90 -28.59
CA ALA A 217 -3.87 16.68 -29.30
C ALA A 217 -2.39 16.69 -29.70
N THR A 218 -1.80 15.50 -29.76
CA THR A 218 -0.44 15.30 -30.25
C THR A 218 -0.52 14.65 -31.63
N ILE A 219 0.21 15.20 -32.60
CA ILE A 219 0.36 14.52 -33.88
C ILE A 219 1.35 13.37 -33.70
N SER A 220 0.88 12.16 -33.98
CA SER A 220 1.70 10.96 -33.92
C SER A 220 2.35 10.61 -35.25
N ARG A 221 1.71 10.94 -36.40
CA ARG A 221 2.24 10.66 -37.74
C ARG A 221 1.78 11.70 -38.75
N LEU A 222 2.61 11.91 -39.76
CA LEU A 222 2.35 12.71 -40.96
C LEU A 222 2.65 11.84 -42.19
N LEU A 223 1.76 11.82 -43.18
CA LEU A 223 1.96 11.21 -44.49
C LEU A 223 2.05 12.36 -45.51
N HIS A 224 3.22 12.54 -46.11
CA HIS A 224 3.45 13.53 -47.15
C HIS A 224 4.05 12.82 -48.37
N GLY A 225 3.46 13.04 -49.56
CA GLY A 225 3.96 12.43 -50.81
C GLY A 225 4.01 10.89 -50.79
N GLY A 226 3.16 10.23 -50.01
CA GLY A 226 3.14 8.77 -49.87
C GLY A 226 4.14 8.19 -48.84
N HIS A 227 4.95 9.04 -48.19
CA HIS A 227 5.89 8.62 -47.15
C HIS A 227 5.40 9.03 -45.77
N ALA A 228 5.22 8.05 -44.88
CA ALA A 228 4.84 8.30 -43.50
C ALA A 228 6.09 8.71 -42.68
N MET A 229 5.94 9.62 -41.74
CA MET A 229 7.01 10.07 -40.86
C MET A 229 6.45 10.48 -39.49
N THR A 230 7.31 10.47 -38.46
CA THR A 230 6.97 11.12 -37.20
C THR A 230 7.26 12.62 -37.33
N PRO A 231 6.28 13.48 -37.03
CA PRO A 231 6.47 14.91 -37.22
C PRO A 231 7.42 15.50 -36.18
N THR A 232 8.32 16.36 -36.66
CA THR A 232 9.16 17.25 -35.85
C THR A 232 8.55 18.66 -35.81
N PRO A 233 9.00 19.55 -34.90
CA PRO A 233 8.55 20.94 -34.89
C PRO A 233 8.75 21.68 -36.23
N GLU A 234 9.73 21.29 -37.03
CA GLU A 234 10.08 21.87 -38.33
C GLU A 234 9.29 21.26 -39.50
N SER A 235 8.58 20.15 -39.27
CA SER A 235 7.79 19.48 -40.30
C SER A 235 6.69 20.40 -40.81
N ARG A 236 6.62 20.59 -42.14
CA ARG A 236 5.63 21.45 -42.80
C ARG A 236 4.42 20.65 -43.24
N LEU A 237 3.25 21.28 -43.17
CA LEU A 237 1.99 20.69 -43.63
C LEU A 237 1.60 21.26 -45.00
N TYR A 238 1.21 20.38 -45.91
CA TYR A 238 0.73 20.73 -47.24
C TYR A 238 -0.70 20.19 -47.47
N PRO A 239 -1.48 20.84 -48.35
CA PRO A 239 -2.79 20.33 -48.75
C PRO A 239 -2.71 18.90 -49.27
N GLY A 240 -3.59 18.03 -48.77
CA GLY A 240 -3.63 16.61 -49.12
C GLY A 240 -2.82 15.69 -48.22
N ASP A 241 -2.01 16.23 -47.31
CA ASP A 241 -1.29 15.42 -46.32
C ASP A 241 -2.26 14.70 -45.38
N LEU A 242 -1.89 13.49 -44.94
CA LEU A 242 -2.64 12.78 -43.90
C LEU A 242 -1.94 12.90 -42.56
N VAL A 243 -2.70 13.22 -41.52
CA VAL A 243 -2.18 13.44 -40.17
C VAL A 243 -2.89 12.53 -39.19
N LYS A 244 -2.14 11.70 -38.46
CA LYS A 244 -2.70 10.90 -37.35
C LYS A 244 -2.53 11.65 -36.04
N ALA A 245 -3.61 12.17 -35.49
CA ALA A 245 -3.62 12.85 -34.20
C ALA A 245 -4.11 11.92 -33.08
N VAL A 246 -3.56 12.12 -31.89
CA VAL A 246 -3.88 11.36 -30.67
C VAL A 246 -4.28 12.35 -29.59
N GLY A 247 -5.46 12.16 -29.01
CA GLY A 247 -6.04 13.08 -28.02
C GLY A 247 -7.41 12.62 -27.55
N ASN A 248 -8.05 13.42 -26.68
CA ASN A 248 -9.46 13.22 -26.36
C ASN A 248 -10.38 13.69 -27.52
N GLU A 249 -11.67 13.36 -27.44
CA GLU A 249 -12.68 13.74 -28.44
C GLU A 249 -12.61 15.25 -28.76
N ASP A 250 -12.66 16.11 -27.74
CA ASP A 250 -12.59 17.58 -27.89
C ASP A 250 -11.31 18.04 -28.61
N ALA A 251 -10.16 17.43 -28.31
CA ALA A 251 -8.91 17.79 -28.98
C ALA A 251 -8.91 17.36 -30.45
N LEU A 252 -9.49 16.19 -30.75
CA LEU A 252 -9.61 15.68 -32.12
C LEU A 252 -10.62 16.51 -32.93
N GLU A 253 -11.68 17.02 -32.32
CA GLU A 253 -12.60 17.98 -32.97
C GLU A 253 -11.89 19.30 -33.29
N LYS A 254 -11.08 19.84 -32.36
CA LYS A 254 -10.26 21.03 -32.62
C LYS A 254 -9.23 20.81 -33.73
N ILE A 255 -8.64 19.61 -33.81
CA ILE A 255 -7.78 19.23 -34.94
C ILE A 255 -8.57 19.24 -36.24
N ALA A 256 -9.81 18.74 -36.25
CA ALA A 256 -10.64 18.74 -37.45
C ALA A 256 -10.89 20.17 -37.97
N VAL A 257 -11.13 21.12 -37.06
CA VAL A 257 -11.28 22.54 -37.39
C VAL A 257 -9.97 23.15 -37.88
N LEU A 258 -8.83 22.78 -37.27
CA LEU A 258 -7.52 23.34 -37.60
C LEU A 258 -6.97 22.82 -38.93
N LEU A 259 -7.01 21.51 -39.17
CA LEU A 259 -6.36 20.86 -40.31
C LEU A 259 -7.34 20.53 -41.44
N GLY A 260 -8.52 20.01 -41.11
CA GLY A 260 -9.49 19.51 -42.08
C GLY A 260 -10.20 18.24 -41.60
N PRO A 261 -11.08 17.65 -42.43
CA PRO A 261 -11.97 16.57 -42.02
C PRO A 261 -11.21 15.29 -41.64
N ALA A 262 -11.81 14.51 -40.74
CA ALA A 262 -11.34 13.17 -40.42
C ALA A 262 -11.49 12.23 -41.62
N THR A 263 -10.57 11.28 -41.78
CA THR A 263 -10.57 10.28 -42.84
C THR A 263 -10.39 8.87 -42.28
N GLY A 264 -11.01 7.90 -42.94
CA GLY A 264 -10.80 6.47 -42.68
C GLY A 264 -9.52 5.92 -43.32
N ALA A 265 -8.81 6.70 -44.13
CA ALA A 265 -7.56 6.29 -44.76
C ALA A 265 -6.51 5.99 -43.69
N GLU A 266 -5.98 4.76 -43.66
CA GLU A 266 -4.94 4.37 -42.72
C GLU A 266 -3.58 4.93 -43.14
N ILE A 267 -2.88 5.55 -42.18
CA ILE A 267 -1.48 5.92 -42.36
C ILE A 267 -0.64 4.69 -41.96
N PRO A 268 0.03 4.02 -42.92
CA PRO A 268 0.86 2.86 -42.61
C PRO A 268 1.95 3.25 -41.60
N LEU A 269 2.42 2.28 -40.81
CA LEU A 269 3.66 2.50 -40.07
C LEU A 269 4.76 2.75 -41.10
N SER A 270 5.44 3.89 -41.02
CA SER A 270 6.63 4.08 -41.84
C SER A 270 7.70 3.08 -41.45
N SER A 271 8.38 2.56 -42.47
CA SER A 271 9.65 1.85 -42.30
C SER A 271 10.62 2.78 -41.56
N GLY A 272 10.83 2.53 -40.26
CA GLY A 272 11.74 3.32 -39.42
C GLY A 272 11.15 3.90 -38.14
N TYR A 273 9.84 3.75 -37.87
CA TYR A 273 9.22 4.24 -36.62
C TYR A 273 8.56 3.13 -35.79
N ASP A 274 8.70 3.20 -34.47
CA ASP A 274 8.19 2.21 -33.53
C ASP A 274 7.35 2.87 -32.43
N VAL A 275 6.28 2.19 -32.02
CA VAL A 275 5.37 2.66 -30.96
C VAL A 275 5.15 1.52 -29.98
N GLN A 276 5.73 1.65 -28.79
CA GLN A 276 5.73 0.59 -27.79
C GLN A 276 5.39 1.07 -26.39
N TRP A 277 4.84 0.16 -25.59
CA TRP A 277 4.75 0.33 -24.15
C TRP A 277 6.10 0.05 -23.51
N ILE A 278 6.68 1.07 -22.90
CA ILE A 278 7.94 0.99 -22.16
C ILE A 278 7.64 1.09 -20.67
N LEU A 279 8.10 0.12 -19.90
CA LEU A 279 7.95 0.11 -18.46
C LEU A 279 9.07 0.93 -17.79
N VAL A 280 8.68 1.88 -16.93
CA VAL A 280 9.62 2.68 -16.15
C VAL A 280 10.21 1.82 -15.03
N THR A 281 11.43 1.33 -15.25
CA THR A 281 12.16 0.48 -14.28
C THR A 281 13.50 1.06 -13.86
N ARG A 282 13.96 2.14 -14.50
CA ARG A 282 15.26 2.73 -14.20
C ARG A 282 15.15 3.75 -13.05
N LYS A 283 15.94 3.56 -11.97
CA LYS A 283 15.91 4.42 -10.77
C LYS A 283 16.26 5.89 -11.07
N GLN A 284 17.02 6.17 -12.14
CA GLN A 284 17.46 7.51 -12.52
C GLN A 284 16.33 8.39 -13.09
N VAL A 285 15.26 7.79 -13.62
CA VAL A 285 14.13 8.54 -14.22
C VAL A 285 12.94 8.68 -13.27
N VAL A 286 12.93 7.94 -12.15
CA VAL A 286 11.90 8.05 -11.10
C VAL A 286 11.97 9.43 -10.45
N ASN A 287 10.80 10.03 -10.22
CA ASN A 287 10.58 11.39 -9.71
C ASN A 287 11.00 12.53 -10.66
N LYS A 288 11.47 12.24 -11.87
CA LYS A 288 11.70 13.26 -12.89
C LYS A 288 10.43 13.57 -13.65
N SER A 289 10.24 14.84 -14.00
CA SER A 289 9.16 15.24 -14.90
C SER A 289 9.47 14.91 -16.37
N LEU A 290 8.44 14.79 -17.21
CA LEU A 290 8.64 14.62 -18.65
C LEU A 290 9.44 15.78 -19.28
N ALA A 291 9.27 17.00 -18.75
CA ALA A 291 10.06 18.17 -19.14
C ALA A 291 11.55 18.01 -18.84
N GLU A 292 11.90 17.53 -17.64
CA GLU A 292 13.30 17.30 -17.23
C GLU A 292 14.00 16.23 -18.07
N LEU A 293 13.26 15.22 -18.55
CA LEU A 293 13.82 14.15 -19.38
C LEU A 293 14.07 14.61 -20.82
N ASN A 294 13.33 15.62 -21.27
CA ASN A 294 13.41 16.24 -22.58
C ASN A 294 13.54 15.21 -23.73
N LEU A 295 12.68 14.18 -23.69
CA LEU A 295 12.76 13.00 -24.57
C LEU A 295 12.66 13.37 -26.07
N LEU A 296 11.92 14.43 -26.38
CA LEU A 296 11.77 14.92 -27.75
C LEU A 296 13.10 15.48 -28.28
N ALA A 297 13.77 16.36 -27.54
CA ALA A 297 15.02 16.96 -27.99
C ALA A 297 16.18 15.97 -28.00
N ASN A 298 16.22 15.04 -27.04
CA ASN A 298 17.35 14.14 -26.86
C ASN A 298 17.27 12.87 -27.73
N TYR A 299 16.06 12.38 -28.03
CA TYR A 299 15.86 11.07 -28.68
C TYR A 299 14.77 11.08 -29.76
N ASN A 300 14.25 12.26 -30.13
CA ASN A 300 13.10 12.40 -31.02
C ASN A 300 11.90 11.55 -30.56
N ALA A 301 11.74 11.41 -29.23
CA ALA A 301 10.78 10.49 -28.64
C ALA A 301 9.65 11.23 -27.93
N THR A 302 8.41 10.85 -28.27
CA THR A 302 7.21 11.46 -27.71
C THR A 302 6.45 10.45 -26.87
N VAL A 303 6.19 10.80 -25.61
CA VAL A 303 5.27 10.04 -24.75
C VAL A 303 3.85 10.46 -25.11
N THR A 304 3.05 9.52 -25.59
CA THR A 304 1.66 9.74 -26.00
C THR A 304 0.66 9.31 -24.92
N ARG A 305 1.07 8.45 -24.00
CA ARG A 305 0.21 7.95 -22.91
C ARG A 305 1.02 7.53 -21.68
N ILE A 306 0.51 7.78 -20.48
CA ILE A 306 1.05 7.26 -19.22
C ILE A 306 -0.01 6.36 -18.59
N ARG A 307 0.28 5.08 -18.39
CA ARG A 307 -0.58 4.17 -17.64
C ARG A 307 -0.05 3.97 -16.23
N ARG A 308 -0.82 4.41 -15.24
CA ARG A 308 -0.49 4.31 -13.82
C ARG A 308 -1.62 3.60 -13.08
N SER A 309 -1.30 2.52 -12.38
CA SER A 309 -2.27 1.74 -11.60
C SER A 309 -3.53 1.32 -12.39
N GLY A 310 -3.39 1.10 -13.70
CA GLY A 310 -4.49 0.71 -14.59
C GLY A 310 -5.26 1.87 -15.25
N VAL A 311 -4.96 3.13 -14.92
CA VAL A 311 -5.60 4.31 -15.52
C VAL A 311 -4.68 4.95 -16.55
N ASP A 312 -5.23 5.32 -17.71
CA ASP A 312 -4.54 6.05 -18.77
C ASP A 312 -4.61 7.57 -18.50
N LEU A 313 -3.45 8.19 -18.33
CA LEU A 313 -3.26 9.61 -18.07
C LEU A 313 -2.68 10.29 -19.31
N SER A 314 -3.19 11.49 -19.62
CA SER A 314 -2.62 12.33 -20.67
C SER A 314 -1.30 12.95 -20.21
N PRO A 315 -0.20 12.79 -20.98
CA PRO A 315 1.11 13.30 -20.59
C PRO A 315 1.17 14.83 -20.67
N ASN A 316 1.54 15.47 -19.56
CA ASN A 316 1.87 16.89 -19.51
C ASN A 316 3.37 17.10 -19.14
N PRO A 317 3.98 18.25 -19.46
CA PRO A 317 5.40 18.50 -19.16
C PRO A 317 5.75 18.33 -17.67
N SER A 318 4.82 18.64 -16.76
CA SER A 318 4.99 18.50 -15.31
C SER A 318 4.68 17.09 -14.78
N SER A 319 4.37 16.13 -15.65
CA SER A 319 4.03 14.76 -15.25
C SER A 319 5.28 14.08 -14.72
N THR A 320 5.29 13.81 -13.42
CA THR A 320 6.39 13.09 -12.77
C THR A 320 6.25 11.60 -12.99
N LEU A 321 7.33 10.96 -13.44
CA LEU A 321 7.37 9.51 -13.63
C LEU A 321 7.53 8.79 -12.29
N ARG A 322 6.74 7.75 -12.08
CA ARG A 322 6.84 6.85 -10.93
C ARG A 322 7.36 5.48 -11.38
N PHE A 323 8.04 4.78 -10.48
CA PHE A 323 8.50 3.43 -10.74
C PHE A 323 7.30 2.52 -11.05
N GLY A 324 7.37 1.75 -12.13
CA GLY A 324 6.29 0.86 -12.59
C GLY A 324 5.23 1.52 -13.48
N ASP A 325 5.32 2.83 -13.76
CA ASP A 325 4.50 3.44 -14.82
C ASP A 325 4.78 2.77 -16.17
N LYS A 326 3.75 2.60 -16.99
CA LYS A 326 3.91 2.20 -18.40
C LYS A 326 3.74 3.43 -19.27
N LEU A 327 4.71 3.70 -20.14
CA LEU A 327 4.69 4.83 -21.04
C LEU A 327 4.50 4.32 -22.46
N MET A 328 3.53 4.86 -23.19
CA MET A 328 3.43 4.64 -24.63
C MET A 328 4.33 5.66 -25.31
N VAL A 329 5.42 5.19 -25.88
CA VAL A 329 6.45 6.01 -26.52
C VAL A 329 6.39 5.79 -28.02
N ALA A 330 6.41 6.87 -28.79
CA ALA A 330 6.57 6.88 -30.24
C ALA A 330 7.89 7.55 -30.59
N CYS A 331 8.77 6.86 -31.32
CA CYS A 331 10.07 7.37 -31.80
C CYS A 331 10.60 6.54 -32.98
N ASP A 332 11.71 6.97 -33.57
CA ASP A 332 12.44 6.18 -34.58
C ASP A 332 12.87 4.82 -34.00
N VAL A 333 12.89 3.78 -34.82
CA VAL A 333 13.30 2.40 -34.45
C VAL A 333 14.73 2.42 -33.87
N ASP A 334 15.63 3.21 -34.45
CA ASP A 334 17.02 3.36 -34.02
C ASP A 334 17.13 3.97 -32.61
N ASN A 335 16.18 4.83 -32.24
CA ASN A 335 16.15 5.51 -30.95
C ASN A 335 15.39 4.71 -29.88
N MET A 336 14.51 3.79 -30.27
CA MET A 336 13.67 3.01 -29.35
C MET A 336 14.53 2.23 -28.34
N ALA A 337 15.62 1.62 -28.79
CA ALA A 337 16.55 0.91 -27.91
C ALA A 337 17.20 1.83 -26.85
N GLN A 338 17.52 3.07 -27.22
CA GLN A 338 18.12 4.05 -26.32
C GLN A 338 17.11 4.58 -25.31
N VAL A 339 15.87 4.84 -25.76
CA VAL A 339 14.77 5.29 -24.89
C VAL A 339 14.36 4.19 -23.91
N ALA A 340 14.27 2.94 -24.37
CA ALA A 340 14.10 1.78 -23.49
C ALA A 340 15.31 1.59 -22.57
N GLY A 341 16.53 1.92 -23.02
CA GLY A 341 17.71 1.97 -22.17
C GLY A 341 17.58 3.00 -21.04
N LEU A 342 17.11 4.21 -21.35
CA LEU A 342 16.94 5.33 -20.43
C LEU A 342 15.79 5.11 -19.43
N LEU A 343 14.60 4.79 -19.91
CA LEU A 343 13.42 4.55 -19.08
C LEU A 343 13.50 3.20 -18.34
N GLY A 344 14.26 2.27 -18.92
CA GLY A 344 14.18 0.84 -18.63
C GLY A 344 13.15 0.16 -19.54
N ASN A 345 13.05 -1.17 -19.44
CA ASN A 345 11.91 -1.94 -19.93
C ASN A 345 11.98 -3.36 -19.35
N ASN A 346 12.45 -3.48 -18.10
CA ASN A 346 12.81 -4.78 -17.54
C ASN A 346 11.71 -5.29 -16.62
N VAL A 347 10.80 -6.09 -17.18
CA VAL A 347 9.70 -6.70 -16.43
C VAL A 347 10.22 -7.59 -15.28
N LYS A 348 11.38 -8.26 -15.44
CA LYS A 348 12.00 -9.07 -14.38
C LYS A 348 12.45 -8.24 -13.17
N ARG A 349 12.91 -7.01 -13.38
CA ARG A 349 13.21 -6.08 -12.27
C ARG A 349 11.97 -5.58 -11.53
N LEU A 350 10.79 -5.65 -12.15
CA LEU A 350 9.53 -5.35 -11.46
C LEU A 350 9.09 -6.53 -10.56
N SER A 351 9.46 -7.76 -10.94
CA SER A 351 9.17 -8.97 -10.15
C SER A 351 10.15 -9.22 -9.01
N GLU A 352 11.40 -8.77 -9.14
CA GLU A 352 12.37 -8.79 -8.04
C GLU A 352 12.00 -7.71 -7.02
N THR A 353 11.44 -8.13 -5.89
CA THR A 353 11.18 -7.21 -4.77
C THR A 353 12.51 -6.88 -4.10
N ASP A 354 12.95 -5.62 -4.21
CA ASP A 354 14.08 -5.12 -3.42
C ASP A 354 13.69 -5.21 -1.93
N PHE A 355 14.24 -6.20 -1.21
CA PHE A 355 13.95 -6.39 0.23
C PHE A 355 14.59 -5.32 1.12
N LEU A 356 15.68 -4.69 0.66
CA LEU A 356 16.40 -3.67 1.41
C LEU A 356 15.50 -2.49 1.85
N PRO A 357 14.72 -1.84 0.97
CA PRO A 357 13.75 -0.81 1.37
C PRO A 357 12.76 -1.27 2.46
N ILE A 358 12.35 -2.55 2.45
CA ILE A 358 11.42 -3.08 3.45
C ILE A 358 12.08 -3.13 4.81
N PHE A 359 13.20 -3.87 4.91
CA PHE A 359 13.86 -4.08 6.19
C PHE A 359 14.43 -2.76 6.74
N LEU A 360 15.09 -1.95 5.90
CA LEU A 360 15.63 -0.66 6.32
C LEU A 360 14.50 0.29 6.73
N GLY A 361 13.39 0.33 5.98
CA GLY A 361 12.25 1.17 6.27
C GLY A 361 11.56 0.80 7.59
N ILE A 362 11.38 -0.49 7.86
CA ILE A 362 10.85 -0.99 9.15
C ILE A 362 11.82 -0.67 10.28
N THR A 363 13.12 -0.93 10.11
CA THR A 363 14.12 -0.59 11.13
C THR A 363 14.08 0.89 11.48
N LEU A 364 14.15 1.78 10.49
CA LEU A 364 14.01 3.23 10.70
C LEU A 364 12.69 3.58 11.38
N GLY A 365 11.60 2.94 10.97
CA GLY A 365 10.28 3.09 11.58
C GLY A 365 10.23 2.74 13.06
N VAL A 366 10.86 1.64 13.45
CA VAL A 366 10.97 1.22 14.85
C VAL A 366 11.83 2.20 15.66
N LEU A 367 12.91 2.73 15.08
CA LEU A 367 13.72 3.78 15.71
C LEU A 367 12.89 5.04 15.96
N VAL A 368 12.16 5.52 14.95
CA VAL A 368 11.27 6.68 15.05
C VAL A 368 10.16 6.43 16.08
N GLY A 369 9.60 5.22 16.12
CA GLY A 369 8.56 4.84 17.09
C GLY A 369 9.02 4.83 18.55
N ARG A 370 10.33 4.66 18.78
CA ARG A 370 10.95 4.72 20.11
C ARG A 370 11.38 6.12 20.53
N MET A 371 11.38 7.10 19.63
CA MET A 371 11.68 8.48 19.98
C MET A 371 10.57 9.07 20.85
N ARG A 372 10.95 9.60 22.00
CA ARG A 372 10.06 10.35 22.88
C ARG A 372 10.13 11.82 22.49
N ILE A 373 9.02 12.36 21.98
CA ILE A 373 8.92 13.78 21.66
C ILE A 373 8.36 14.49 22.90
N PRO A 374 9.14 15.35 23.57
CA PRO A 374 8.63 16.12 24.70
C PRO A 374 7.59 17.12 24.20
N PHE A 375 6.37 17.03 24.74
CA PHE A 375 5.29 17.96 24.47
C PHE A 375 5.23 19.04 25.56
N VAL A 376 4.65 20.20 25.25
CA VAL A 376 4.49 21.31 26.21
C VAL A 376 3.60 20.84 27.37
N GLY A 377 4.07 21.00 28.60
CA GLY A 377 3.34 20.59 29.82
C GLY A 377 3.82 19.29 30.49
N GLY A 378 4.99 18.76 30.14
CA GLY A 378 5.58 17.57 30.79
C GLY A 378 5.05 16.22 30.28
N LEU A 379 4.12 16.25 29.32
CA LEU A 379 3.64 15.07 28.61
C LEU A 379 4.66 14.66 27.53
N SER A 380 5.13 13.42 27.55
CA SER A 380 5.97 12.87 26.47
C SER A 380 5.10 12.07 25.50
N PHE A 381 5.10 12.44 24.22
CA PHE A 381 4.42 11.65 23.18
C PHE A 381 5.40 10.63 22.60
N GLN A 382 5.03 9.36 22.64
CA GLN A 382 5.74 8.29 21.96
C GLN A 382 4.82 7.72 20.87
N PRO A 383 5.20 7.78 19.58
CA PRO A 383 4.36 7.29 18.49
C PRO A 383 4.05 5.78 18.57
N GLY A 384 4.88 5.01 19.28
CA GLY A 384 4.82 3.56 19.30
C GLY A 384 5.45 2.93 18.07
N LEU A 385 5.66 1.62 18.12
CA LEU A 385 6.09 0.75 17.04
C LEU A 385 5.18 0.94 15.81
N THR A 386 3.85 0.87 16.01
CA THR A 386 2.84 1.01 14.96
C THR A 386 2.90 2.40 14.32
N GLY A 387 2.87 3.46 15.14
CA GLY A 387 2.85 4.84 14.66
C GLY A 387 4.16 5.25 13.98
N GLY A 388 5.30 4.86 14.56
CA GLY A 388 6.63 5.17 14.01
C GLY A 388 6.88 4.51 12.66
N VAL A 389 6.48 3.25 12.51
CA VAL A 389 6.62 2.50 11.26
C VAL A 389 5.67 3.02 10.19
N LEU A 390 4.42 3.33 10.54
CA LEU A 390 3.46 3.93 9.61
C LEU A 390 3.94 5.30 9.11
N ALA A 391 4.34 6.19 10.02
CA ALA A 391 4.80 7.54 9.69
C ALA A 391 6.06 7.51 8.81
N THR A 392 7.02 6.65 9.16
CA THR A 392 8.24 6.48 8.38
C THR A 392 7.95 5.91 7.00
N ALA A 393 7.09 4.89 6.91
CA ALA A 393 6.69 4.30 5.63
C ALA A 393 5.93 5.29 4.74
N LEU A 394 5.05 6.12 5.31
CA LEU A 394 4.36 7.20 4.58
C LEU A 394 5.35 8.23 4.04
N LEU A 395 6.30 8.68 4.85
CA LEU A 395 7.32 9.66 4.46
C LEU A 395 8.26 9.09 3.39
N LEU A 396 8.78 7.88 3.58
CA LEU A 396 9.66 7.23 2.60
C LEU A 396 8.91 6.94 1.29
N GLY A 397 7.66 6.47 1.36
CA GLY A 397 6.81 6.26 0.19
C GLY A 397 6.53 7.55 -0.58
N TRP A 398 6.35 8.67 0.14
CA TRP A 398 6.21 9.99 -0.48
C TRP A 398 7.51 10.47 -1.13
N LEU A 399 8.67 10.31 -0.47
CA LEU A 399 9.98 10.62 -1.06
C LEU A 399 10.22 9.80 -2.34
N GLY A 400 9.73 8.56 -2.38
CA GLY A 400 9.83 7.63 -3.50
C GLY A 400 11.24 7.08 -3.73
N LYS A 401 12.30 7.88 -3.55
CA LYS A 401 13.70 7.48 -3.72
C LYS A 401 14.61 8.26 -2.78
N THR A 402 15.62 7.59 -2.22
CA THR A 402 16.71 8.25 -1.47
C THR A 402 18.03 7.60 -1.86
N GLY A 403 18.89 8.35 -2.56
CA GLY A 403 20.14 7.81 -3.11
C GLY A 403 19.91 6.60 -4.03
N PRO A 404 20.49 5.42 -3.76
CA PRO A 404 20.29 4.21 -4.56
C PRO A 404 19.00 3.43 -4.24
N ILE A 405 18.32 3.76 -3.14
CA ILE A 405 17.17 3.02 -2.61
C ILE A 405 15.88 3.61 -3.21
N ILE A 406 15.02 2.74 -3.77
CA ILE A 406 13.65 3.12 -4.14
C ILE A 406 12.71 2.69 -3.04
N TRP A 407 11.97 3.63 -2.48
CA TRP A 407 10.96 3.39 -1.45
C TRP A 407 9.59 3.13 -2.08
N SER A 408 9.55 2.19 -3.01
CA SER A 408 8.30 1.76 -3.63
C SER A 408 8.38 0.26 -3.86
N LEU A 409 7.30 -0.43 -3.54
CA LEU A 409 7.14 -1.86 -3.83
C LEU A 409 6.37 -2.03 -5.13
N SER A 410 6.66 -3.12 -5.86
CA SER A 410 5.78 -3.53 -6.96
C SER A 410 4.38 -3.82 -6.42
N SER A 411 3.34 -3.60 -7.23
CA SER A 411 1.95 -3.79 -6.79
C SER A 411 1.72 -5.20 -6.24
N THR A 412 2.23 -6.21 -6.93
CA THR A 412 2.16 -7.62 -6.52
C THR A 412 2.98 -7.90 -5.26
N GLY A 413 4.24 -7.42 -5.20
CA GLY A 413 5.08 -7.62 -4.01
C GLY A 413 4.48 -6.99 -2.76
N ASN A 414 3.90 -5.79 -2.89
CA ASN A 414 3.21 -5.11 -1.80
C ASN A 414 1.98 -5.90 -1.34
N GLN A 415 1.16 -6.41 -2.26
CA GLN A 415 -0.03 -7.20 -1.93
C GLN A 415 0.32 -8.49 -1.19
N VAL A 416 1.32 -9.24 -1.70
CA VAL A 416 1.80 -10.48 -1.06
C VAL A 416 2.30 -10.19 0.35
N LEU A 417 3.16 -9.18 0.51
CA LEU A 417 3.73 -8.84 1.81
C LEU A 417 2.67 -8.34 2.80
N ARG A 418 1.71 -7.54 2.31
CA ARG A 418 0.58 -7.06 3.10
C ARG A 418 -0.31 -8.21 3.57
N HIS A 419 -0.64 -9.15 2.69
CA HIS A 419 -1.46 -10.32 3.04
C HIS A 419 -0.72 -11.24 4.01
N LEU A 420 0.56 -11.53 3.75
CA LEU A 420 1.39 -12.30 4.66
C LEU A 420 1.46 -11.65 6.05
N GLY A 421 1.75 -10.34 6.12
CA GLY A 421 1.79 -9.60 7.38
C GLY A 421 0.47 -9.67 8.14
N LEU A 422 -0.65 -9.47 7.44
CA LEU A 422 -1.99 -9.56 8.02
C LEU A 422 -2.30 -10.96 8.56
N LEU A 423 -1.97 -12.02 7.82
CA LEU A 423 -2.20 -13.42 8.23
C LEU A 423 -1.40 -13.79 9.49
N LEU A 424 -0.12 -13.41 9.54
CA LEU A 424 0.75 -13.62 10.70
C LEU A 424 0.23 -12.85 11.92
N PHE A 425 -0.20 -11.60 11.72
CA PHE A 425 -0.77 -10.78 12.78
C PHE A 425 -2.07 -11.37 13.33
N LEU A 426 -3.06 -11.64 12.47
CA LEU A 426 -4.39 -12.11 12.89
C LEU A 426 -4.36 -13.50 13.54
N SER A 427 -3.49 -14.40 13.06
CA SER A 427 -3.36 -15.75 13.63
C SER A 427 -2.87 -15.70 15.08
N SER A 428 -1.82 -14.92 15.36
CA SER A 428 -1.31 -14.79 16.73
C SER A 428 -2.30 -14.06 17.64
N VAL A 429 -2.85 -12.94 17.17
CA VAL A 429 -3.85 -12.14 17.90
C VAL A 429 -5.09 -12.95 18.26
N GLY A 430 -5.58 -13.76 17.33
CA GLY A 430 -6.75 -14.61 17.58
C GLY A 430 -6.48 -15.69 18.61
N THR A 431 -5.31 -16.36 18.55
CA THR A 431 -4.97 -17.39 19.55
C THR A 431 -4.84 -16.83 20.96
N GLU A 432 -4.28 -15.62 21.10
CA GLU A 432 -4.20 -14.93 22.38
C GLU A 432 -5.60 -14.56 22.90
N ALA A 433 -6.43 -13.98 22.05
CA ALA A 433 -7.82 -13.64 22.39
C ALA A 433 -8.65 -14.86 22.81
N GLY A 434 -8.48 -15.99 22.11
CA GLY A 434 -9.22 -17.22 22.36
C GLY A 434 -8.93 -17.84 23.73
N ASP A 435 -7.67 -17.83 24.16
CA ASP A 435 -7.29 -18.41 25.46
C ASP A 435 -7.95 -17.66 26.63
N HIS A 436 -8.07 -16.34 26.50
CA HIS A 436 -8.73 -15.52 27.51
C HIS A 436 -10.24 -15.77 27.63
N LEU A 437 -10.89 -16.34 26.62
CA LEU A 437 -12.32 -16.72 26.70
C LEU A 437 -12.55 -17.88 27.66
N ASP A 438 -11.59 -18.81 27.78
CA ASP A 438 -11.71 -19.94 28.70
C ASP A 438 -11.58 -19.53 30.16
N SER A 439 -10.67 -18.59 30.44
CA SER A 439 -10.43 -18.07 31.79
C SER A 439 -11.63 -17.33 32.40
N HIS A 440 -12.51 -16.76 31.58
CA HIS A 440 -13.72 -16.06 32.03
C HIS A 440 -15.00 -16.90 31.92
N GLY A 441 -15.01 -17.97 31.12
CA GLY A 441 -16.18 -18.84 30.94
C GLY A 441 -16.36 -19.90 32.03
N THR A 442 -15.27 -20.36 32.65
CA THR A 442 -15.32 -21.44 33.65
C THR A 442 -15.30 -20.95 35.11
N GLY A 443 -14.98 -19.68 35.35
CA GLY A 443 -14.91 -19.09 36.69
C GLY A 443 -16.24 -18.88 37.42
N HIS A 444 -17.39 -19.03 36.74
CA HIS A 444 -18.70 -18.80 37.36
C HIS A 444 -19.45 -20.07 37.81
N LEU A 445 -18.90 -21.25 37.55
CA LEU A 445 -19.52 -22.53 37.93
C LEU A 445 -18.73 -23.32 39.00
N ALA A 446 -17.48 -22.94 39.29
CA ALA A 446 -16.65 -23.65 40.27
C ALA A 446 -16.75 -23.12 41.71
N ASP A 447 -17.29 -21.91 41.93
CA ASP A 447 -17.22 -21.25 43.26
C ASP A 447 -18.51 -21.37 44.10
N ARG A 448 -19.33 -22.43 43.87
CA ARG A 448 -20.57 -22.66 44.64
C ARG A 448 -20.64 -23.97 45.41
N GLN A 449 -19.59 -24.78 45.41
CA GLN A 449 -19.56 -26.01 46.20
C GLN A 449 -18.18 -26.24 46.79
N THR A 450 -17.87 -25.53 47.89
CA THR A 450 -17.22 -26.09 49.09
C THR A 450 -16.95 -24.96 50.10
N GLY A 451 -17.89 -24.76 51.02
CA GLY A 451 -17.54 -24.49 52.41
C GLY A 451 -17.85 -25.75 53.24
N PRO A 452 -17.36 -25.90 54.49
CA PRO A 452 -17.04 -24.78 55.37
C PRO A 452 -15.84 -24.96 56.34
N HIS A 453 -15.54 -23.86 57.02
CA HIS A 453 -14.90 -23.73 58.34
C HIS A 453 -13.43 -24.17 58.56
N GLN A 454 -12.55 -23.18 58.78
CA GLN A 454 -11.78 -23.09 60.02
C GLN A 454 -11.29 -21.66 60.33
N PHE A 455 -11.34 -21.33 61.62
CA PHE A 455 -11.19 -20.02 62.25
C PHE A 455 -9.78 -19.83 62.83
N SER A 456 -9.36 -18.56 63.01
CA SER A 456 -8.36 -18.04 63.99
C SER A 456 -6.87 -18.38 63.71
N GLN A 457 -5.87 -17.49 63.72
CA GLN A 457 -5.51 -16.40 64.65
C GLN A 457 -4.41 -15.47 64.06
N PRO A 458 -4.23 -14.23 64.55
CA PRO A 458 -3.12 -13.34 64.22
C PRO A 458 -2.08 -13.20 65.36
N SER A 459 -0.80 -12.92 65.04
CA SER A 459 0.12 -11.99 65.74
C SER A 459 1.61 -12.32 65.53
N ARG A 460 2.42 -11.32 65.11
CA ARG A 460 3.44 -10.67 65.95
C ARG A 460 4.33 -9.70 65.14
N ARG A 461 4.40 -8.47 65.64
CA ARG A 461 5.39 -7.44 65.34
C ARG A 461 6.77 -7.80 65.91
N LEU A 462 7.82 -7.34 65.23
CA LEU A 462 9.12 -6.86 65.74
C LEU A 462 9.87 -6.32 64.49
N ASP A 463 9.81 -5.03 64.15
CA ASP A 463 10.52 -3.87 64.72
C ASP A 463 12.04 -4.09 64.88
N ARG A 464 12.83 -3.53 63.94
CA ARG A 464 14.00 -2.66 64.22
C ARG A 464 14.73 -2.16 62.96
N ARG A 465 14.61 -0.83 62.79
CA ARG A 465 15.48 0.24 62.26
C ARG A 465 16.85 -0.04 61.59
N HIS A 466 17.08 0.79 60.55
CA HIS A 466 18.29 1.56 60.17
C HIS A 466 19.70 0.98 60.37
N ASP A 467 20.54 0.94 59.32
CA ASP A 467 21.46 2.06 59.01
C ASP A 467 22.29 1.84 57.73
N GLN A 468 22.91 2.93 57.28
CA GLN A 468 23.54 3.25 56.00
C GLN A 468 24.96 2.62 55.78
N HIS A 469 25.37 2.60 54.50
CA HIS A 469 26.75 2.46 53.95
C HIS A 469 27.78 3.45 54.56
N PRO A 470 29.14 3.37 54.37
CA PRO A 470 29.91 2.94 53.16
C PRO A 470 31.26 2.17 53.40
N GLY A 471 31.98 1.82 52.31
CA GLY A 471 33.28 1.05 52.26
C GLY A 471 34.52 1.81 52.79
N PRO A 472 35.79 1.56 52.34
CA PRO A 472 36.34 0.70 51.26
C PRO A 472 37.60 -0.15 51.67
N GLY A 473 38.24 -0.90 50.74
CA GLY A 473 39.65 -1.30 50.92
C GLY A 473 40.20 -2.56 50.19
N TYR A 474 40.88 -2.32 49.06
CA TYR A 474 42.16 -2.88 48.56
C TYR A 474 42.56 -4.39 48.58
N GLY A 475 43.16 -4.79 47.44
CA GLY A 475 44.05 -5.95 47.23
C GLY A 475 43.58 -6.81 46.04
N GLY A 476 44.12 -6.77 44.82
CA GLY A 476 45.52 -6.79 44.41
C GLY A 476 45.97 -8.25 44.23
N PHE A 477 46.17 -8.71 42.97
CA PHE A 477 47.28 -9.56 42.49
C PHE A 477 46.98 -10.28 41.15
N HIS A 478 47.84 -9.98 40.16
CA HIS A 478 48.49 -10.82 39.14
C HIS A 478 47.73 -11.57 38.00
N ASP A 479 48.08 -11.13 36.79
CA ASP A 479 48.70 -11.90 35.68
C ASP A 479 48.14 -13.28 35.28
N ARG A 480 47.68 -13.40 34.03
CA ARG A 480 48.55 -13.79 32.88
C ARG A 480 47.75 -13.90 31.57
N VAL A 481 48.23 -13.14 30.59
CA VAL A 481 48.08 -13.38 29.16
C VAL A 481 48.86 -14.63 28.76
N ARG A 482 48.29 -15.50 27.91
CA ARG A 482 49.06 -16.30 26.94
C ARG A 482 48.20 -16.66 25.73
N CYS A 483 48.52 -16.03 24.59
CA CYS A 483 48.34 -16.62 23.27
C CYS A 483 49.32 -17.80 23.12
N THR A 484 48.89 -18.86 22.42
CA THR A 484 49.78 -19.67 21.59
C THR A 484 48.98 -20.37 20.51
N THR A 485 49.35 -20.06 19.27
CA THR A 485 49.13 -20.81 18.04
C THR A 485 49.66 -22.24 18.15
N ASP A 486 48.94 -23.24 17.63
CA ASP A 486 49.49 -24.11 16.57
C ASP A 486 48.45 -24.97 15.84
N ARG A 487 48.84 -25.34 14.61
CA ARG A 487 48.15 -26.09 13.55
C ARG A 487 47.65 -27.48 13.96
N LEU A 488 46.60 -27.98 13.27
CA LEU A 488 46.63 -29.27 12.55
C LEU A 488 45.44 -29.44 11.58
N ARG A 489 45.76 -29.94 10.38
CA ARG A 489 44.91 -30.29 9.23
C ARG A 489 44.20 -31.64 9.44
N CYS A 490 43.29 -31.94 8.49
CA CYS A 490 42.67 -33.22 8.08
C CYS A 490 41.20 -33.36 8.54
N GLY A 491 40.21 -33.65 7.70
CA GLY A 491 40.16 -33.95 6.27
C GLY A 491 38.70 -34.00 5.80
N LEU A 492 38.48 -33.70 4.51
CA LEU A 492 37.22 -33.95 3.79
C LEU A 492 37.01 -35.47 3.59
N PRO A 493 35.77 -35.88 3.28
CA PRO A 493 35.60 -36.69 2.08
C PRO A 493 34.55 -36.11 1.12
N ALA A 494 34.89 -36.19 -0.15
CA ALA A 494 34.01 -35.94 -1.28
C ALA A 494 33.26 -37.23 -1.69
N GLY A 495 32.00 -37.07 -2.09
CA GLY A 495 31.39 -37.73 -3.24
C GLY A 495 30.96 -39.19 -3.11
N ILE A 496 29.65 -39.44 -3.16
CA ILE A 496 29.05 -40.55 -3.93
C ILE A 496 27.81 -40.03 -4.65
N SER A 497 27.81 -40.24 -5.97
CA SER A 497 26.76 -40.07 -6.95
C SER A 497 25.80 -41.26 -6.98
N ALA A 498 24.48 -40.98 -7.07
CA ALA A 498 23.48 -41.70 -7.85
C ALA A 498 22.27 -40.78 -8.05
#